data_AF-A0A961CHJ9-F1
#
_entry.id   AF-A0A961CHJ9-F1
#
_cell.length_a   1.000
_cell.length_b   1.000
_cell.length_c   1.000
_cell.angle_alpha   90.00
_cell.angle_beta   90.00
_cell.angle_gamma   90.00
#
_symmetry.space_group_name_H-M   'P 1'
#
loop_
_entity.id
_entity.type
_entity.pdbx_description
1 polymer ?
#
loop_
_entity_poly.entity_id
_entity_poly.type
_entity_poly.pdbx_seq_one_letter_code
_entity_poly.pdbx_strand_id
1 'polypeptide(L)'
;MCPLSGWRFREHIGRHGEEYRLKRRPMTAREDYLIHDVVRDRVDAVGRTMALVDVTCLHRDEGRDQYREWYDATVEFHVALDELYSPDFTWLVWSVPRREPIALEAATVFLEVDPWCFRSGYFKEKILCRLARVARPALDEPRLQRALVDMVAKGPRSEWRAMRRLAWHLRSAAFLDVIAEAADAAETGRARAALTDYRDLVTNGTRRGGRRRRRRSNSS
;
A
#
# COMPACT_ATOMS: atom_id res chain seq x y z
N MET A 1 0.96 34.23 -20.87
CA MET A 1 1.12 33.29 -19.74
C MET A 1 0.89 31.89 -20.28
N CYS A 2 1.91 31.03 -20.31
CA CYS A 2 1.80 29.68 -20.87
C CYS A 2 1.15 28.75 -19.82
N PRO A 3 0.09 27.97 -20.13
CA PRO A 3 -0.64 27.14 -19.16
C PRO A 3 0.08 25.80 -18.91
N LEU A 4 1.38 25.88 -18.62
CA LEU A 4 2.27 24.72 -18.39
C LEU A 4 2.52 24.45 -16.89
N SER A 5 1.79 25.09 -15.98
CA SER A 5 1.88 24.79 -14.55
C SER A 5 1.14 23.47 -14.26
N GLY A 6 1.87 22.40 -13.90
CA GLY A 6 1.27 21.15 -13.40
C GLY A 6 1.79 19.85 -14.01
N TRP A 7 2.78 19.88 -14.90
CA TRP A 7 3.29 18.66 -15.55
C TRP A 7 4.82 18.59 -15.51
N ARG A 8 5.37 17.41 -15.20
CA ARG A 8 6.78 17.09 -15.42
C ARG A 8 6.92 16.20 -16.65
N PHE A 9 7.94 16.48 -17.46
CA PHE A 9 8.28 15.66 -18.62
C PHE A 9 9.36 14.63 -18.24
N ARG A 10 9.21 13.40 -18.72
CA ARG A 10 10.29 12.39 -18.68
C ARG A 10 10.64 11.98 -20.09
N GLU A 11 11.92 12.10 -20.44
CA GLU A 11 12.46 11.58 -21.69
C GLU A 11 12.47 10.05 -21.65
N HIS A 12 12.01 9.42 -22.73
CA HIS A 12 12.10 7.98 -22.92
C HIS A 12 12.90 7.72 -24.21
N ILE A 13 14.00 6.98 -24.12
CA ILE A 13 14.77 6.54 -25.29
C ILE A 13 14.07 5.31 -25.85
N GLY A 14 13.47 5.43 -27.03
CA GLY A 14 13.01 4.28 -27.80
C GLY A 14 14.21 3.42 -28.23
N ARG A 15 14.06 2.09 -28.19
CA ARG A 15 15.15 1.13 -28.48
C ARG A 15 15.65 1.16 -29.93
N HIS A 16 15.00 1.93 -30.81
CA HIS A 16 15.27 1.97 -32.27
C HIS A 16 15.15 3.38 -32.90
N GLY A 17 15.50 4.45 -32.19
CA GLY A 17 15.70 5.76 -32.83
C GLY A 17 14.46 6.48 -33.37
N GLU A 18 13.26 5.94 -33.19
CA GLU A 18 12.02 6.58 -33.65
C GLU A 18 11.21 7.18 -32.49
N GLU A 19 10.92 8.48 -32.64
CA GLU A 19 9.94 9.30 -31.94
C GLU A 19 10.16 9.56 -30.42
N TYR A 20 10.47 10.81 -30.07
CA TYR A 20 10.44 11.30 -28.69
C TYR A 20 8.98 11.45 -28.22
N ARG A 21 8.47 10.49 -27.44
CA ARG A 21 7.21 10.68 -26.70
C ARG A 21 7.50 11.19 -25.29
N LEU A 22 7.31 12.49 -25.10
CA LEU A 22 7.30 13.11 -23.78
C LEU A 22 6.12 12.56 -22.97
N LYS A 23 6.39 11.65 -22.02
CA LYS A 23 5.34 11.17 -21.12
C LYS A 23 5.05 12.26 -20.08
N ARG A 24 3.85 12.84 -20.15
CA ARG A 24 3.34 13.75 -19.14
C ARG A 24 3.14 12.97 -17.84
N ARG A 25 3.81 13.39 -16.77
CA ARG A 25 3.52 12.91 -15.41
C ARG A 25 2.75 13.98 -14.65
N PRO A 26 1.65 13.61 -13.99
CA PRO A 26 0.94 14.52 -13.11
C PRO A 26 1.90 15.02 -12.02
N MET A 27 1.87 16.32 -11.79
CA MET A 27 2.67 16.94 -10.74
C MET A 27 2.03 16.62 -9.39
N THR A 28 2.70 15.75 -8.63
CA THR A 28 2.35 15.52 -7.22
C THR A 28 3.24 16.38 -6.34
N ALA A 29 2.68 16.92 -5.26
CA ALA A 29 3.46 17.48 -4.16
C ALA A 29 3.72 16.40 -3.10
N ARG A 30 4.73 16.58 -2.25
CA ARG A 30 4.98 15.63 -1.14
C ARG A 30 3.86 15.73 -0.09
N GLU A 31 3.34 16.94 0.06
CA GLU A 31 2.30 17.34 0.98
C GLU A 31 0.96 16.66 0.66
N ASP A 32 0.71 16.31 -0.60
CA ASP A 32 -0.48 15.56 -1.02
C ASP A 32 -0.61 14.22 -0.29
N TYR A 33 0.52 13.61 0.08
CA TYR A 33 0.56 12.31 0.78
C TYR A 33 0.33 12.42 2.28
N LEU A 34 0.12 13.63 2.80
CA LEU A 34 -0.25 13.88 4.19
C LEU A 34 -1.78 13.94 4.37
N ILE A 35 -2.54 13.92 3.27
CA ILE A 35 -3.99 14.12 3.27
C ILE A 35 -4.66 12.79 2.92
N HIS A 36 -5.40 12.20 3.86
CA HIS A 36 -6.07 10.91 3.67
C HIS A 36 -6.97 10.87 2.44
N ASP A 37 -7.76 11.92 2.22
CA ASP A 37 -8.73 11.97 1.12
C ASP A 37 -8.02 12.02 -0.24
N VAL A 38 -6.94 12.80 -0.37
CA VAL A 38 -6.14 12.83 -1.61
C VAL A 38 -5.52 11.47 -1.90
N VAL A 39 -4.98 10.80 -0.89
CA VAL A 39 -4.44 9.44 -1.06
C VAL A 39 -5.57 8.47 -1.42
N ARG A 40 -6.73 8.56 -0.79
CA ARG A 40 -7.90 7.71 -1.08
C ARG A 40 -8.43 7.91 -2.50
N ASP A 41 -8.57 9.15 -2.95
CA ASP A 41 -9.02 9.48 -4.30
C ASP A 41 -8.09 8.88 -5.37
N ARG A 42 -6.77 8.93 -5.14
CA ARG A 42 -5.77 8.30 -6.00
C ARG A 42 -5.89 6.77 -6.00
N VAL A 43 -6.14 6.16 -4.85
CA VAL A 43 -6.39 4.70 -4.75
C VAL A 43 -7.64 4.32 -5.54
N ASP A 44 -8.71 5.08 -5.40
CA ASP A 44 -9.97 4.83 -6.09
C ASP A 44 -9.82 5.04 -7.60
N ALA A 45 -9.03 6.03 -8.03
CA ALA A 45 -8.69 6.23 -9.43
C ALA A 45 -7.95 5.03 -10.02
N VAL A 46 -6.99 4.44 -9.29
CA VAL A 46 -6.31 3.20 -9.71
C VAL A 46 -7.31 2.04 -9.80
N GLY A 47 -8.22 1.91 -8.84
CA GLY A 47 -9.25 0.88 -8.86
C GLY A 47 -10.20 0.99 -10.07
N ARG A 48 -10.74 2.20 -10.32
CA ARG A 48 -11.65 2.47 -11.44
C ARG A 48 -11.00 2.23 -12.80
N THR A 49 -9.78 2.76 -13.00
CA THR A 49 -9.07 2.62 -14.29
C THR A 49 -8.62 1.19 -14.54
N MET A 50 -8.23 0.44 -13.50
CA MET A 50 -7.96 -1.01 -13.63
C MET A 50 -9.19 -1.78 -14.08
N ALA A 51 -10.36 -1.50 -13.48
CA ALA A 51 -11.60 -2.16 -13.87
C ALA A 51 -11.96 -1.86 -15.34
N LEU A 52 -11.72 -0.63 -15.81
CA LEU A 52 -11.91 -0.28 -17.22
C LEU A 52 -10.97 -1.05 -18.16
N VAL A 53 -9.69 -1.18 -17.77
CA VAL A 53 -8.73 -2.02 -18.51
C VAL A 53 -9.21 -3.47 -18.58
N ASP A 54 -9.69 -4.04 -17.47
CA ASP A 54 -10.18 -5.42 -17.46
C ASP A 54 -11.38 -5.62 -18.40
N VAL A 55 -12.36 -4.69 -18.39
CA VAL A 55 -13.54 -4.75 -19.27
C VAL A 55 -13.15 -4.63 -20.74
N THR A 56 -12.36 -3.62 -21.10
CA THR A 56 -11.95 -3.36 -22.50
C THR A 56 -11.01 -4.42 -23.04
N CYS A 57 -10.20 -5.05 -22.19
CA CYS A 57 -9.28 -6.13 -22.58
C CYS A 57 -10.00 -7.34 -23.19
N LEU A 58 -11.24 -7.63 -22.75
CA LEU A 58 -12.03 -8.74 -23.27
C LEU A 58 -12.39 -8.61 -24.76
N HIS A 59 -12.47 -7.37 -25.25
CA HIS A 59 -12.95 -7.04 -26.60
C HIS A 59 -11.85 -6.48 -27.50
N ARG A 60 -10.63 -6.31 -27.00
CA ARG A 60 -9.54 -5.58 -27.69
C ARG A 60 -9.18 -6.14 -29.07
N ASP A 61 -9.46 -7.42 -29.31
CA ASP A 61 -9.10 -8.15 -30.53
C ASP A 61 -10.25 -8.17 -31.56
N GLU A 62 -11.41 -7.55 -31.26
CA GLU A 62 -12.59 -7.50 -32.15
C GLU A 62 -12.46 -6.46 -33.28
N GLY A 63 -11.54 -5.50 -33.16
CA GLY A 63 -11.37 -4.46 -34.14
C GLY A 63 -10.42 -3.34 -33.71
N ARG A 64 -10.16 -2.41 -34.63
CA ARG A 64 -9.26 -1.28 -34.36
C ARG A 64 -9.80 -0.32 -33.30
N ASP A 65 -11.11 -0.14 -33.24
CA ASP A 65 -11.74 0.77 -32.30
C ASP A 65 -11.70 0.20 -30.88
N GLN A 66 -12.01 -1.09 -30.71
CA GLN A 66 -11.91 -1.78 -29.42
C GLN A 66 -10.46 -1.85 -28.92
N TYR A 67 -9.50 -2.08 -29.82
CA TYR A 67 -8.09 -1.99 -29.46
C TYR A 67 -7.72 -0.59 -28.95
N ARG A 68 -8.24 0.47 -29.58
CA ARG A 68 -8.00 1.86 -29.17
C ARG A 68 -8.62 2.15 -27.80
N GLU A 69 -9.84 1.71 -27.53
CA GLU A 69 -10.48 1.86 -26.22
C GLU A 69 -9.67 1.18 -25.11
N TRP A 70 -9.21 -0.05 -25.34
CA TRP A 70 -8.34 -0.75 -24.40
C TRP A 70 -6.99 -0.04 -24.18
N TYR A 71 -6.41 0.49 -25.26
CA TYR A 71 -5.17 1.25 -25.18
C TYR A 71 -5.34 2.54 -24.36
N ASP A 72 -6.41 3.29 -24.61
CA ASP A 72 -6.72 4.53 -23.90
C ASP A 72 -6.98 4.25 -22.41
N ALA A 73 -7.74 3.20 -22.07
CA ALA A 73 -7.93 2.73 -20.70
C ALA A 73 -6.60 2.37 -20.01
N THR A 74 -5.68 1.72 -20.75
CA THR A 74 -4.34 1.37 -20.23
C THR A 74 -3.48 2.61 -19.97
N VAL A 75 -3.59 3.63 -20.82
CA VAL A 75 -2.90 4.91 -20.61
C VAL A 75 -3.43 5.60 -19.35
N GLU A 76 -4.75 5.68 -19.17
CA GLU A 76 -5.37 6.26 -17.97
C GLU A 76 -4.97 5.52 -16.69
N PHE A 77 -4.99 4.19 -16.71
CA PHE A 77 -4.52 3.37 -15.59
C PHE A 77 -3.06 3.66 -15.23
N HIS A 78 -2.18 3.80 -16.23
CA HIS A 78 -0.79 4.16 -15.98
C HIS A 78 -0.61 5.58 -15.43
N VAL A 79 -1.48 6.53 -15.79
CA VAL A 79 -1.50 7.87 -15.18
C VAL A 79 -1.90 7.77 -13.71
N ALA A 80 -3.00 7.07 -13.39
CA ALA A 80 -3.44 6.87 -12.01
C ALA A 80 -2.38 6.16 -11.14
N LEU A 81 -1.66 5.18 -11.70
CA LEU A 81 -0.52 4.56 -11.01
C LEU A 81 0.63 5.52 -10.79
N ASP A 82 0.96 6.36 -11.77
CA ASP A 82 2.03 7.37 -11.65
C ASP A 82 1.64 8.48 -10.64
N GLU A 83 0.35 8.73 -10.42
CA GLU A 83 -0.16 9.63 -9.36
C GLU A 83 -0.05 9.02 -7.96
N LEU A 84 -0.51 7.78 -7.77
CA LEU A 84 -0.48 7.13 -6.46
C LEU A 84 0.95 6.76 -6.04
N TYR A 85 1.77 6.31 -7.00
CA TYR A 85 3.15 5.87 -6.76
C TYR A 85 4.15 6.84 -7.39
N SER A 86 3.93 8.14 -7.17
CA SER A 86 4.76 9.16 -7.78
C SER A 86 6.23 9.08 -7.34
N PRO A 87 7.16 9.69 -8.09
CA PRO A 87 8.55 9.80 -7.67
C PRO A 87 8.71 10.45 -6.28
N ASP A 88 7.86 11.43 -5.97
CA ASP A 88 7.87 12.13 -4.69
C ASP A 88 7.43 11.20 -3.54
N PHE A 89 6.39 10.39 -3.71
CA PHE A 89 6.02 9.38 -2.71
C PHE A 89 7.05 8.28 -2.57
N THR A 90 7.58 7.81 -3.70
CA THR A 90 8.65 6.81 -3.68
C THR A 90 9.82 7.34 -2.85
N TRP A 91 10.23 8.59 -3.08
CA TRP A 91 11.27 9.26 -2.29
C TRP A 91 10.90 9.33 -0.80
N LEU A 92 9.68 9.73 -0.44
CA LEU A 92 9.21 9.73 0.96
C LEU A 92 9.36 8.35 1.60
N VAL A 93 8.93 7.28 0.93
CA VAL A 93 9.11 5.90 1.41
C VAL A 93 10.59 5.57 1.62
N TRP A 94 11.50 6.00 0.74
CA TRP A 94 12.94 5.81 0.92
C TRP A 94 13.56 6.65 2.05
N SER A 95 12.94 7.78 2.39
CA SER A 95 13.37 8.67 3.48
C SER A 95 12.89 8.24 4.87
N VAL A 96 11.93 7.31 4.99
CA VAL A 96 11.44 6.79 6.29
C VAL A 96 12.57 6.40 7.26
N PRO A 97 13.62 5.64 6.87
CA PRO A 97 14.71 5.29 7.79
C PRO A 97 15.53 6.50 8.29
N ARG A 98 15.51 7.62 7.56
CA ARG A 98 16.16 8.89 7.95
C ARG A 98 15.33 9.69 8.96
N ARG A 99 14.12 9.23 9.28
CA ARG A 99 13.22 9.85 10.26
C ARG A 99 12.80 11.27 9.89
N GLU A 100 12.73 11.55 8.59
CA GLU A 100 12.20 12.83 8.11
C GLU A 100 10.70 12.92 8.47
N PRO A 101 10.24 13.98 9.18
CA PRO A 101 8.87 14.04 9.68
C PRO A 101 7.81 13.82 8.59
N ILE A 102 7.98 14.48 7.43
CA ILE A 102 7.08 14.33 6.28
C ILE A 102 7.03 12.89 5.73
N ALA A 103 8.15 12.16 5.78
CA ALA A 103 8.22 10.79 5.31
C ALA A 103 7.51 9.82 6.28
N LEU A 104 7.64 10.05 7.59
CA LEU A 104 6.96 9.26 8.61
C LEU A 104 5.46 9.49 8.58
N GLU A 105 5.03 10.74 8.41
CA GLU A 105 3.62 11.08 8.29
C GLU A 105 3.01 10.48 7.02
N ALA A 106 3.62 10.67 5.85
CA ALA A 106 3.13 10.08 4.60
C ALA A 106 3.06 8.56 4.64
N ALA A 107 4.03 7.90 5.28
CA ALA A 107 4.02 6.46 5.51
C ALA A 107 2.85 6.03 6.42
N THR A 108 2.55 6.81 7.45
CA THR A 108 1.44 6.55 8.39
C THR A 108 0.10 6.72 7.69
N VAL A 109 -0.12 7.86 7.01
CA VAL A 109 -1.34 8.13 6.22
C VAL A 109 -1.59 7.02 5.19
N PHE A 110 -0.56 6.58 4.46
CA PHE A 110 -0.71 5.51 3.48
C PHE A 110 -1.12 4.16 4.12
N LEU A 111 -0.66 3.86 5.34
CA LEU A 111 -1.10 2.65 6.06
C LEU A 111 -2.52 2.79 6.62
N GLU A 112 -2.91 3.99 7.06
CA GLU A 112 -4.27 4.29 7.56
C GLU A 112 -5.32 4.25 6.45
N VAL A 113 -5.02 4.79 5.27
CA VAL A 113 -5.87 4.66 4.08
C VAL A 113 -5.99 3.19 3.66
N ASP A 114 -4.95 2.40 3.94
CA ASP A 114 -4.87 0.97 3.65
C ASP A 114 -5.24 0.58 2.20
N PRO A 115 -4.55 1.11 1.16
CA PRO A 115 -4.95 0.96 -0.24
C PRO A 115 -5.17 -0.48 -0.70
N TRP A 116 -6.32 -0.81 -1.27
CA TRP A 116 -6.59 -2.15 -1.84
C TRP A 116 -6.66 -2.09 -3.37
N CYS A 117 -5.52 -1.76 -3.98
CA CYS A 117 -5.41 -1.58 -5.43
C CYS A 117 -4.14 -2.24 -5.98
N PHE A 118 -3.94 -2.19 -7.31
CA PHE A 118 -2.79 -2.80 -7.96
C PHE A 118 -1.46 -2.37 -7.31
N ARG A 119 -0.63 -3.37 -6.97
CA ARG A 119 0.70 -3.24 -6.33
C ARG A 119 0.73 -2.65 -4.91
N SER A 120 -0.41 -2.37 -4.27
CA SER A 120 -0.41 -1.73 -2.95
C SER A 120 0.29 -2.56 -1.88
N GLY A 121 0.12 -3.89 -1.92
CA GLY A 121 0.77 -4.82 -0.98
C GLY A 121 2.30 -4.67 -0.97
N TYR A 122 2.92 -4.46 -2.14
CA TYR A 122 4.38 -4.26 -2.23
C TYR A 122 4.83 -2.96 -1.58
N PHE A 123 4.06 -1.87 -1.75
CA PHE A 123 4.37 -0.59 -1.12
C PHE A 123 4.13 -0.65 0.39
N LYS A 124 3.03 -1.26 0.84
CA LYS A 124 2.77 -1.50 2.27
C LYS A 124 3.89 -2.31 2.90
N GLU A 125 4.30 -3.43 2.29
CA GLU A 125 5.40 -4.25 2.80
C GLU A 125 6.70 -3.43 2.94
N LYS A 126 7.02 -2.63 1.91
CA LYS A 126 8.18 -1.73 1.91
C LYS A 126 8.11 -0.69 3.04
N ILE A 127 6.95 -0.07 3.26
CA ILE A 127 6.72 0.93 4.32
C ILE A 127 6.85 0.27 5.69
N LEU A 128 6.10 -0.81 5.93
CA LEU A 128 6.11 -1.57 7.18
C LEU A 128 7.53 -2.04 7.57
N CYS A 129 8.30 -2.55 6.60
CA CYS A 129 9.68 -2.97 6.84
C CYS A 129 10.62 -1.82 7.21
N ARG A 130 10.37 -0.60 6.69
CA ARG A 130 11.18 0.58 7.00
C ARG A 130 10.80 1.18 8.35
N LEU A 131 9.52 1.31 8.64
CA LEU A 131 9.02 1.76 9.94
C LEU A 131 9.53 0.83 11.07
N ALA A 132 9.57 -0.47 10.83
CA ALA A 132 10.13 -1.44 11.79
C ALA A 132 11.63 -1.24 12.12
N ARG A 133 12.35 -0.39 11.37
CA ARG A 133 13.76 -0.04 11.62
C ARG A 133 13.93 1.34 12.26
N VAL A 134 12.85 2.11 12.37
CA VAL A 134 12.85 3.43 12.99
C VAL A 134 12.79 3.29 14.51
N ALA A 135 13.45 4.19 15.24
CA ALA A 135 13.37 4.21 16.70
C ALA A 135 11.99 4.70 17.16
N ARG A 136 11.44 4.03 18.18
CA ARG A 136 10.11 4.29 18.74
C ARG A 136 9.75 5.76 18.97
N PRO A 137 10.61 6.62 19.56
CA PRO A 137 10.24 8.00 19.85
C PRO A 137 9.93 8.86 18.61
N ALA A 138 10.32 8.41 17.42
CA ALA A 138 10.00 9.11 16.18
C ALA A 138 8.67 8.67 15.57
N LEU A 139 8.03 7.62 16.08
CA LEU A 139 6.82 7.04 15.53
C LEU A 139 5.58 7.49 16.31
N ASP A 140 4.50 7.80 15.61
CA ASP A 140 3.17 7.89 16.20
C ASP A 140 2.63 6.45 16.43
N GLU A 141 3.00 5.87 17.58
CA GLU A 141 2.64 4.49 17.88
C GLU A 141 1.13 4.24 17.91
N PRO A 142 0.29 5.08 18.57
CA PRO A 142 -1.14 4.87 18.60
C PRO A 142 -1.78 4.79 17.19
N ARG A 143 -1.40 5.71 16.29
CA ARG A 143 -1.90 5.69 14.90
C ARG A 143 -1.48 4.44 14.15
N LEU A 144 -0.19 4.08 14.24
CA LEU A 144 0.33 2.88 13.56
C LEU A 144 -0.26 1.58 14.13
N GLN A 145 -0.46 1.51 15.45
CA GLN A 145 -1.11 0.38 16.10
C GLN A 145 -2.55 0.20 15.59
N ARG A 146 -3.34 1.29 15.53
CA ARG A 146 -4.71 1.25 15.00
C ARG A 146 -4.74 0.86 13.53
N ALA A 147 -3.89 1.46 12.70
CA ALA A 147 -3.77 1.10 11.28
C ALA A 147 -3.46 -0.40 11.10
N LEU A 148 -2.54 -0.96 11.90
CA LEU A 148 -2.24 -2.39 11.85
C LEU A 148 -3.45 -3.27 12.22
N VAL A 149 -4.20 -2.90 13.26
CA VAL A 149 -5.42 -3.63 13.66
C VAL A 149 -6.45 -3.61 12.53
N ASP A 150 -6.73 -2.45 11.95
CA ASP A 150 -7.69 -2.29 10.84
C ASP A 150 -7.28 -3.11 9.62
N MET A 151 -5.99 -3.15 9.31
CA MET A 151 -5.44 -3.98 8.23
C MET A 151 -5.61 -5.47 8.50
N VAL A 152 -5.39 -5.93 9.74
CA VAL A 152 -5.55 -7.35 10.14
C VAL A 152 -7.01 -7.77 10.10
N ALA A 153 -7.92 -6.92 10.58
CA ALA A 153 -9.35 -7.19 10.63
C ALA A 153 -9.92 -7.51 9.23
N LYS A 154 -9.37 -6.89 8.18
CA LYS A 154 -9.75 -7.13 6.78
C LYS A 154 -9.28 -8.49 6.23
N GLY A 155 -8.48 -9.27 6.97
CA GLY A 155 -8.15 -10.66 6.64
C GLY A 155 -6.70 -10.90 6.18
N PRO A 156 -6.39 -12.08 5.61
CA PRO A 156 -5.03 -12.50 5.28
C PRO A 156 -4.43 -11.71 4.10
N ARG A 157 -3.16 -11.31 4.22
CA ARG A 157 -2.48 -10.44 3.23
C ARG A 157 -1.04 -10.84 2.97
N SER A 158 -0.50 -10.41 1.82
CA SER A 158 0.90 -10.64 1.44
C SER A 158 1.90 -10.01 2.41
N GLU A 159 1.58 -8.84 2.94
CA GLU A 159 2.41 -8.03 3.82
C GLU A 159 2.36 -8.46 5.30
N TRP A 160 1.66 -9.57 5.61
CA TRP A 160 1.48 -10.09 6.97
C TRP A 160 2.79 -10.19 7.77
N ARG A 161 3.86 -10.66 7.12
CA ARG A 161 5.18 -10.80 7.77
C ARG A 161 5.77 -9.44 8.15
N ALA A 162 5.58 -8.42 7.33
CA ALA A 162 6.05 -7.07 7.62
C ALA A 162 5.20 -6.39 8.69
N MET A 163 3.88 -6.59 8.67
CA MET A 163 2.96 -6.14 9.72
C MET A 163 3.39 -6.69 11.08
N ARG A 164 3.63 -8.00 11.18
CA ARG A 164 4.11 -8.64 12.42
C ARG A 164 5.43 -8.06 12.90
N ARG A 165 6.35 -7.77 11.98
CA ARG A 165 7.66 -7.20 12.34
C ARG A 165 7.49 -5.82 12.97
N LEU A 166 6.65 -4.96 12.38
CA LEU A 166 6.35 -3.65 12.96
C LEU A 166 5.62 -3.77 14.29
N ALA A 167 4.61 -4.65 14.38
CA ALA A 167 3.83 -4.88 15.60
C ALA A 167 4.70 -5.30 16.79
N TRP A 168 5.71 -6.14 16.56
CA TRP A 168 6.68 -6.51 17.58
C TRP A 168 7.44 -5.31 18.16
N HIS A 169 7.72 -4.31 17.32
CA HIS A 169 8.39 -3.08 17.73
C HIS A 169 7.44 -2.10 18.43
N LEU A 170 6.16 -2.13 18.10
CA LEU A 170 5.10 -1.31 18.69
C LEU A 170 4.40 -1.96 19.89
N ARG A 171 4.84 -3.14 20.33
CA ARG A 171 4.17 -3.90 21.39
C ARG A 171 4.09 -3.09 22.69
N SER A 172 2.92 -3.10 23.29
CA SER A 172 2.62 -2.52 24.60
C SER A 172 1.36 -3.19 25.16
N ALA A 173 1.09 -3.06 26.46
CA ALA A 173 -0.16 -3.57 27.04
C ALA A 173 -1.38 -2.92 26.35
N ALA A 174 -1.37 -1.59 26.21
CA ALA A 174 -2.43 -0.85 25.52
C ALA A 174 -2.65 -1.34 24.07
N PHE A 175 -1.59 -1.69 23.33
CA PHE A 175 -1.76 -2.24 21.98
C PHE A 175 -2.44 -3.61 21.99
N LEU A 176 -2.12 -4.47 22.96
CA LEU A 176 -2.78 -5.78 23.09
C LEU A 176 -4.26 -5.63 23.43
N ASP A 177 -4.62 -4.62 24.21
CA ASP A 177 -6.01 -4.29 24.53
C ASP A 177 -6.76 -3.82 23.28
N VAL A 178 -6.17 -2.94 22.47
CA VAL A 178 -6.75 -2.51 21.18
C VAL A 178 -7.00 -3.69 20.23
N ILE A 179 -6.07 -4.67 20.18
CA ILE A 179 -6.28 -5.87 19.34
C ILE A 179 -7.41 -6.74 19.91
N ALA A 180 -7.52 -6.87 21.24
CA ALA A 180 -8.56 -7.65 21.89
C ALA A 180 -9.94 -7.02 21.66
N GLU A 181 -10.09 -5.71 21.89
CA GLU A 181 -11.32 -4.95 21.64
C GLU A 181 -11.79 -5.11 20.18
N ALA A 182 -10.87 -5.00 19.23
CA ALA A 182 -11.18 -5.20 17.81
C ALA A 182 -11.61 -6.64 17.49
N ALA A 183 -11.02 -7.64 18.15
CA ALA A 183 -11.39 -9.04 17.95
C ALA A 183 -12.81 -9.33 18.48
N ASP A 184 -13.17 -8.72 19.61
CA ASP A 184 -14.50 -8.83 20.19
C ASP A 184 -15.55 -8.15 19.29
N ALA A 185 -15.25 -6.94 18.81
CA ALA A 185 -16.09 -6.16 17.91
C ALA A 185 -16.18 -6.70 16.47
N ALA A 186 -15.34 -7.68 16.09
CA ALA A 186 -15.29 -8.18 14.72
C ALA A 186 -16.62 -8.85 14.29
N GLU A 187 -17.22 -8.33 13.22
CA GLU A 187 -18.48 -8.83 12.67
C GLU A 187 -18.37 -10.26 12.11
N THR A 188 -17.20 -10.63 11.58
CA THR A 188 -16.98 -11.94 10.97
C THR A 188 -16.07 -12.82 11.82
N GLY A 189 -16.38 -14.11 11.90
CA GLY A 189 -15.53 -15.08 12.59
C GLY A 189 -14.10 -15.15 12.00
N ARG A 190 -13.94 -14.85 10.71
CA ARG A 190 -12.63 -14.77 10.04
C ARG A 190 -11.81 -13.59 10.56
N ALA A 191 -12.40 -12.40 10.67
CA ALA A 191 -11.73 -11.22 11.21
C ALA A 191 -11.34 -11.43 12.68
N ARG A 192 -12.27 -11.96 13.50
CA ARG A 192 -12.00 -12.33 14.89
C ARG A 192 -10.81 -13.28 15.01
N ALA A 193 -10.82 -14.38 14.25
CA ALA A 193 -9.72 -15.35 14.26
C ALA A 193 -8.38 -14.73 13.84
N ALA A 194 -8.38 -13.87 12.81
CA ALA A 194 -7.16 -13.19 12.37
C ALA A 194 -6.58 -12.25 13.45
N LEU A 195 -7.44 -11.52 14.17
CA LEU A 195 -7.05 -10.63 15.26
C LEU A 195 -6.58 -11.40 16.49
N THR A 196 -7.25 -12.49 16.87
CA THR A 196 -6.79 -13.38 17.95
C THR A 196 -5.41 -13.99 17.62
N ASP A 197 -5.25 -14.55 16.42
CA ASP A 197 -3.96 -15.05 15.94
C ASP A 197 -2.88 -13.94 15.98
N TYR A 198 -3.25 -12.72 15.59
CA TYR A 198 -2.34 -11.58 15.61
C TYR A 198 -1.93 -11.19 17.03
N ARG A 199 -2.86 -11.14 17.98
CA ARG A 199 -2.59 -10.89 19.41
C ARG A 199 -1.62 -11.92 19.98
N ASP A 200 -1.87 -13.20 19.71
CA ASP A 200 -1.01 -14.30 20.16
C ASP A 200 0.40 -14.16 19.58
N LEU A 201 0.51 -13.75 18.31
CA LEU A 201 1.80 -13.52 17.65
C LEU A 201 2.55 -12.31 18.22
N VAL A 202 1.86 -11.24 18.60
CA VAL A 202 2.48 -10.07 19.22
C VAL A 202 2.92 -10.37 20.65
N THR A 203 2.15 -11.18 21.38
CA THR A 203 2.41 -11.57 22.77
C THR A 203 3.55 -12.60 22.87
N ASN A 204 3.44 -13.70 22.11
CA ASN A 204 4.28 -14.89 22.27
C ASN A 204 5.32 -15.05 21.15
N GLY A 205 5.25 -14.25 20.09
CA GLY A 205 6.14 -14.41 18.94
C GLY A 205 7.60 -14.14 19.32
N THR A 206 8.54 -14.93 18.81
CA THR A 206 9.95 -14.53 18.81
C THR A 206 10.26 -13.70 17.58
N ARG A 207 11.24 -12.77 17.67
CA ARG A 207 11.70 -11.92 16.55
C ARG A 207 12.15 -12.73 15.32
N ARG A 208 12.51 -14.01 15.50
CA ARG A 208 12.88 -14.97 14.44
C ARG A 208 11.76 -16.00 14.30
N GLY A 209 10.93 -15.82 13.28
CA GLY A 209 9.67 -16.53 13.09
C GLY A 209 9.70 -18.04 13.38
N GLY A 210 8.70 -18.48 14.15
CA GLY A 210 8.32 -19.88 14.21
C GLY A 210 8.05 -20.39 12.79
N ARG A 211 8.93 -21.30 12.32
CA ARG A 211 8.58 -22.27 11.28
C ARG A 211 7.24 -22.88 11.69
N ARG A 212 6.19 -22.64 10.90
CA ARG A 212 4.92 -23.35 11.02
C ARG A 212 5.23 -24.85 11.15
N ARG A 213 5.02 -25.42 12.34
CA ARG A 213 4.86 -26.87 12.51
C ARG A 213 3.60 -27.21 11.71
N ARG A 214 3.76 -27.59 10.44
CA ARG A 214 2.73 -28.35 9.73
C ARG A 214 2.61 -29.67 10.49
N ARG A 215 1.58 -29.79 11.33
CA ARG A 215 1.09 -31.09 11.79
C ARG A 215 0.73 -31.86 10.52
N ARG A 216 1.59 -32.79 10.11
CA ARG A 216 1.18 -33.92 9.28
C ARG A 216 0.33 -34.80 10.19
N SER A 217 -0.98 -34.72 10.03
CA SER A 217 -1.88 -35.80 10.41
C SER A 217 -1.58 -36.97 9.49
N ASN A 218 -0.68 -37.86 9.92
CA ASN A 218 -0.67 -39.22 9.40
C ASN A 218 -1.80 -39.95 10.11
N SER A 219 -2.91 -40.08 9.40
CA SER A 219 -3.92 -41.11 9.64
C SER A 219 -3.30 -42.47 9.31
N SER A 220 -3.29 -43.35 10.28
CA SER A 220 -3.18 -44.81 10.15
C SER A 220 -4.21 -45.40 11.11
#